data_AF-A0A535VV00-F1
#
_entry.id   AF-A0A535VV00-F1
#
_cell.length_a   1.000
_cell.length_b   1.000
_cell.length_c   1.000
_cell.angle_alpha   90.00
_cell.angle_beta   90.00
_cell.angle_gamma   90.00
#
_symmetry.space_group_name_H-M   'P 1'
#
loop_
_entity.id
_entity.type
_entity.pdbx_description
1 polymer ?
#
loop_
_entity_poly.entity_id
_entity_poly.type
_entity_poly.pdbx_seq_one_letter_code
_entity_poly.pdbx_strand_id
1 'polypeptide(L)'
;MAPRPKRAETGRADRGLMRHLESEDLATSSAEVARLWEDAYTELIELERKMLDRLHSVLPTLSAPARREAELTNLPMLVQHLQSFVYRRAWWRRRREELNGGG
;
A
#
# COMPACT_ATOMS: atom_id res chain seq x y z
N MET A 1 8.65 26.45 37.13
CA MET A 1 9.04 26.37 35.70
C MET A 1 8.83 24.92 35.27
N ALA A 2 7.77 24.62 34.51
CA ALA A 2 7.47 23.25 34.06
C ALA A 2 8.14 22.97 32.69
N PRO A 3 8.67 21.77 32.44
CA PRO A 3 9.30 21.46 31.16
C PRO A 3 8.23 21.33 30.05
N ARG A 4 8.51 21.92 28.88
CA ARG A 4 7.64 21.84 27.70
C ARG A 4 7.63 20.40 27.14
N PRO A 5 6.48 19.88 26.65
CA PRO A 5 6.41 18.54 26.10
C PRO A 5 7.10 18.47 24.72
N LYS A 6 7.93 17.43 24.51
CA LYS A 6 8.52 17.05 23.22
C LYS A 6 7.45 16.48 22.26
N ARG A 7 6.51 17.32 21.82
CA ARG A 7 5.44 16.94 20.86
C ARG A 7 5.61 17.55 19.45
N ALA A 8 6.78 18.08 19.14
CA ALA A 8 7.03 18.78 17.87
C ALA A 8 7.96 18.03 16.88
N GLU A 9 8.54 16.90 17.29
CA GLU A 9 9.46 16.11 16.45
C GLU A 9 8.71 15.05 15.63
N THR A 10 7.76 14.33 16.23
CA THR A 10 6.96 13.28 15.58
C THR A 10 6.13 13.81 14.40
N GLY A 11 5.44 14.95 14.55
CA GLY A 11 4.65 15.54 13.46
C GLY A 11 5.46 16.23 12.35
N ARG A 12 6.78 16.31 12.49
CA ARG A 12 7.69 16.85 11.46
C ARG A 12 8.33 15.72 10.65
N ALA A 13 8.72 14.64 11.32
CA ALA A 13 9.14 13.39 10.68
C ALA A 13 8.02 12.78 9.84
N ASP A 14 6.80 12.74 10.37
CA ASP A 14 5.60 12.22 9.71
C ASP A 14 5.25 12.97 8.41
N ARG A 15 5.34 14.31 8.41
CA ARG A 15 5.17 15.12 7.19
C ARG A 15 6.31 14.99 6.18
N GLY A 16 7.52 14.65 6.63
CA GLY A 16 8.64 14.33 5.75
C GLY A 16 8.43 12.98 5.05
N LEU A 17 7.97 11.98 5.81
CA LEU A 17 7.60 10.66 5.30
C LEU A 17 6.41 10.73 4.32
N MET A 18 5.36 11.51 4.64
CA MET A 18 4.22 11.68 3.73
C MET A 18 4.59 12.29 2.39
N ARG A 19 5.62 13.16 2.34
CA ARG A 19 6.12 13.71 1.08
C ARG A 19 6.74 12.63 0.18
N HIS A 20 7.30 11.56 0.77
CA HIS A 20 7.74 10.39 0.01
C HIS A 20 6.58 9.53 -0.50
N LEU A 21 5.35 9.71 0.01
CA LEU A 21 4.15 9.07 -0.54
C LEU A 21 3.58 9.82 -1.76
N GLU A 22 3.95 11.08 -1.97
CA GLU A 22 3.52 11.88 -3.14
C GLU A 22 4.18 11.39 -4.43
N SER A 23 5.38 10.80 -4.33
CA SER A 23 6.06 10.11 -5.42
C SER A 23 6.96 8.99 -4.88
N GLU A 24 6.68 7.75 -5.29
CA GLU A 24 7.49 6.58 -4.95
C GLU A 24 8.93 6.75 -5.48
N ASP A 25 9.90 6.99 -4.58
CA ASP A 25 11.33 7.07 -4.92
C ASP A 25 12.04 5.73 -4.73
N LEU A 26 12.15 4.95 -5.81
CA LEU A 26 12.82 3.65 -5.84
C LEU A 26 14.33 3.72 -5.64
N ALA A 27 14.94 4.91 -5.72
CA ALA A 27 16.37 5.08 -5.50
C ALA A 27 16.72 5.38 -4.03
N THR A 28 15.73 5.45 -3.14
CA THR A 28 15.96 5.82 -1.73
C THR A 28 17.02 4.95 -1.07
N SER A 29 17.88 5.60 -0.29
CA SER A 29 18.86 4.98 0.62
C SER A 29 18.34 4.85 2.05
N SER A 30 17.10 5.27 2.33
CA SER A 30 16.52 5.21 3.66
C SER A 30 15.74 3.91 3.88
N ALA A 31 16.23 3.08 4.81
CA ALA A 31 15.53 1.87 5.25
C ALA A 31 14.16 2.18 5.89
N GLU A 32 14.02 3.35 6.52
CA GLU A 32 12.76 3.81 7.11
C GLU A 32 11.72 4.13 6.03
N VAL A 33 12.14 4.82 4.96
CA VAL A 33 11.26 5.08 3.79
C VAL A 33 10.87 3.78 3.11
N ALA A 34 11.80 2.82 2.98
CA ALA A 34 11.48 1.51 2.43
C ALA A 34 10.47 0.74 3.28
N ARG A 35 10.56 0.83 4.60
CA ARG A 35 9.58 0.25 5.53
C ARG A 35 8.21 0.91 5.39
N LEU A 36 8.15 2.23 5.31
CA LEU A 36 6.89 2.96 5.13
C LEU A 36 6.13 2.44 3.89
N TRP A 37 6.83 2.28 2.77
CA TRP A 37 6.22 1.77 1.56
C TRP A 37 5.84 0.29 1.63
N GLU A 38 6.65 -0.57 2.29
CA GLU A 38 6.26 -1.96 2.56
C GLU A 38 4.95 -2.04 3.36
N ASP A 39 4.82 -1.23 4.41
CA ASP A 39 3.64 -1.16 5.27
C ASP A 39 2.43 -0.63 4.47
N ALA A 40 2.59 0.47 3.72
CA ALA A 40 1.53 1.03 2.87
C ALA A 40 1.00 0.02 1.84
N TYR A 41 1.88 -0.68 1.11
CA TYR A 41 1.43 -1.71 0.17
C TYR A 41 0.82 -2.93 0.88
N THR A 42 1.18 -3.22 2.14
CA THR A 42 0.51 -4.25 2.94
C THR A 42 -0.96 -3.88 3.17
N GLU A 43 -1.22 -2.64 3.59
CA GLU A 43 -2.59 -2.14 3.80
C GLU A 43 -3.40 -2.14 2.49
N LEU A 44 -2.80 -1.72 1.37
CA LEU A 44 -3.45 -1.74 0.06
C LEU A 44 -3.79 -3.16 -0.40
N ILE A 45 -2.92 -4.15 -0.17
CA ILE A 45 -3.20 -5.56 -0.48
C ILE A 45 -4.39 -6.06 0.34
N GLU A 46 -4.45 -5.74 1.63
CA GLU A 46 -5.57 -6.14 2.49
C GLU A 46 -6.89 -5.49 2.07
N LEU A 47 -6.86 -4.21 1.70
CA LEU A 47 -8.01 -3.50 1.17
C LEU A 47 -8.51 -4.14 -0.13
N GLU A 48 -7.62 -4.37 -1.09
CA GLU A 48 -7.95 -4.92 -2.41
C GLU A 48 -8.53 -6.34 -2.29
N ARG A 49 -7.96 -7.17 -1.40
CA ARG A 49 -8.50 -8.51 -1.09
C ARG A 49 -9.93 -8.45 -0.55
N LYS A 50 -10.20 -7.55 0.40
CA LYS A 50 -11.56 -7.36 0.94
C LYS A 50 -12.55 -6.91 -0.15
N MET A 51 -12.12 -6.05 -1.07
CA MET A 51 -12.94 -5.65 -2.21
C MET A 51 -13.22 -6.83 -3.16
N LEU A 52 -12.21 -7.65 -3.45
CA LEU A 52 -12.34 -8.83 -4.30
C LEU A 52 -13.29 -9.87 -3.68
N ASP A 53 -13.12 -10.16 -2.38
CA ASP A 53 -14.02 -11.06 -1.64
C ASP A 53 -15.46 -10.53 -1.66
N ARG A 54 -15.63 -9.23 -1.43
CA ARG A 54 -16.94 -8.59 -1.51
C ARG A 54 -17.53 -8.70 -2.91
N LEU A 55 -16.75 -8.41 -3.96
CA LEU A 55 -17.18 -8.52 -5.35
C LEU A 55 -17.67 -9.96 -5.65
N HIS A 56 -16.88 -10.97 -5.29
CA HIS A 56 -17.27 -12.37 -5.46
C HIS A 56 -18.56 -12.72 -4.71
N SER A 57 -18.79 -12.17 -3.52
CA SER A 57 -20.04 -12.41 -2.78
C SER A 57 -21.27 -11.75 -3.43
N VAL A 58 -21.11 -10.63 -4.13
CA VAL A 58 -22.25 -9.89 -4.72
C VAL A 58 -22.53 -10.27 -6.17
N LEU A 59 -21.54 -10.74 -6.93
CA LEU A 59 -21.71 -11.14 -8.35
C LEU A 59 -22.93 -12.07 -8.57
N PRO A 60 -23.22 -13.08 -7.72
CA PRO A 60 -24.39 -13.95 -7.89
C PRO A 60 -25.73 -13.25 -7.71
N THR A 61 -25.77 -12.12 -7.00
CA THR A 61 -27.00 -11.36 -6.72
C THR A 61 -27.32 -10.32 -7.78
N LEU A 62 -26.38 -10.05 -8.70
CA LEU A 62 -26.56 -9.09 -9.78
C LEU A 62 -27.42 -9.66 -10.90
N SER A 63 -28.07 -8.77 -11.65
CA SER A 63 -28.70 -9.13 -12.92
C SER A 63 -27.65 -9.64 -13.92
N ALA A 64 -28.07 -10.47 -14.89
CA ALA A 64 -27.14 -11.04 -15.86
C ALA A 64 -26.30 -9.98 -16.63
N PRO A 65 -26.88 -8.84 -17.09
CA PRO A 65 -26.09 -7.78 -17.71
C PRO A 65 -25.07 -7.15 -16.75
N ALA A 66 -25.47 -6.84 -15.51
CA ALA A 66 -24.59 -6.20 -14.53
C ALA A 66 -23.46 -7.13 -14.06
N ARG A 67 -23.76 -8.42 -13.85
CA ARG A 67 -22.75 -9.43 -13.53
C ARG A 67 -21.70 -9.53 -14.64
N ARG A 68 -22.15 -9.61 -15.90
CA ARG A 68 -21.24 -9.73 -17.05
C ARG A 68 -20.35 -8.50 -17.21
N GLU A 69 -20.90 -7.31 -17.02
CA GLU A 69 -20.10 -6.07 -17.05
C GLU A 69 -19.05 -6.06 -15.94
N ALA A 70 -19.43 -6.46 -14.71
CA ALA A 70 -18.52 -6.50 -13.57
C ALA A 70 -17.41 -7.55 -13.73
N GLU A 71 -17.71 -8.71 -14.32
CA GLU A 71 -16.73 -9.75 -14.65
C GLU A 71 -15.74 -9.29 -15.72
N LEU A 72 -16.16 -8.43 -16.67
CA LEU A 72 -15.32 -7.93 -17.75
C LEU A 72 -14.46 -6.71 -17.36
N THR A 73 -14.90 -5.92 -16.39
CA THR A 73 -14.25 -4.64 -16.06
C THR A 73 -13.73 -4.59 -14.62
N ASN A 74 -14.60 -4.74 -13.63
CA ASN A 74 -14.23 -4.61 -12.22
C ASN A 74 -13.32 -5.73 -11.75
N LEU A 75 -13.68 -6.99 -12.03
CA LEU A 75 -12.92 -8.15 -11.59
C LEU A 75 -11.46 -8.14 -12.08
N PRO A 76 -11.17 -7.98 -13.40
CA PRO A 76 -9.78 -7.94 -13.88
C PRO A 76 -9.02 -6.72 -13.35
N MET A 77 -9.67 -5.57 -13.20
CA MET A 77 -9.04 -4.38 -12.62
C MET A 77 -8.56 -4.64 -11.17
N LEU A 78 -9.43 -5.18 -10.31
CA LEU A 78 -9.07 -5.48 -8.91
C LEU A 78 -7.94 -6.52 -8.83
N VAL A 79 -8.00 -7.54 -9.69
CA VAL A 79 -6.93 -8.57 -9.77
C VAL A 79 -5.61 -7.95 -10.20
N GLN A 80 -5.61 -7.07 -11.21
CA GLN A 80 -4.40 -6.40 -11.70
C GLN A 80 -3.80 -5.46 -10.63
N HIS A 81 -4.64 -4.71 -9.91
CA HIS A 81 -4.19 -3.87 -8.79
C HIS A 81 -3.57 -4.71 -7.68
N LEU A 82 -4.24 -5.79 -7.27
CA LEU A 82 -3.73 -6.69 -6.23
C LEU A 82 -2.35 -7.26 -6.61
N GLN A 83 -2.20 -7.73 -7.84
CA GLN A 83 -0.91 -8.24 -8.33
C GLN A 83 0.18 -7.17 -8.32
N SER A 84 -0.16 -5.94 -8.75
CA SER A 84 0.76 -4.81 -8.76
C SER A 84 1.22 -4.44 -7.34
N PHE A 85 0.30 -4.41 -6.37
CA PHE A 85 0.64 -4.13 -4.98
C PHE A 85 1.47 -5.24 -4.34
N VAL A 86 1.16 -6.51 -4.63
CA VAL A 86 1.97 -7.65 -4.17
C VAL A 86 3.40 -7.55 -4.70
N TYR A 87 3.57 -7.26 -6.00
CA TYR A 87 4.88 -7.07 -6.61
C TYR A 87 5.64 -5.90 -5.95
N ARG A 88 4.97 -4.75 -5.79
CA ARG A 88 5.56 -3.55 -5.18
C ARG A 88 5.96 -3.76 -3.72
N ARG A 89 5.12 -4.41 -2.92
CA ARG A 89 5.45 -4.76 -1.53
C ARG A 89 6.69 -5.66 -1.45
N ALA A 90 6.77 -6.67 -2.32
CA ALA A 90 7.92 -7.57 -2.36
C ALA A 90 9.21 -6.82 -2.71
N TRP A 91 9.13 -5.89 -3.66
CA TRP A 91 10.25 -5.01 -4.02
C TRP A 91 10.72 -4.18 -2.81
N TRP A 92 9.79 -3.51 -2.11
CA TRP A 92 10.12 -2.67 -0.95
C TRP A 92 10.67 -3.46 0.24
N ARG A 93 10.12 -4.65 0.50
CA ARG A 93 10.68 -5.57 1.50
C ARG A 93 12.13 -5.89 1.20
N ARG A 94 12.43 -6.31 -0.03
CA ARG A 94 13.79 -6.62 -0.47
C ARG A 94 14.71 -5.41 -0.33
N ARG A 95 14.25 -4.23 -0.77
CA ARG A 95 15.03 -2.99 -0.66
C ARG A 95 15.33 -2.63 0.79
N ARG A 96 14.36 -2.79 1.70
CA ARG A 96 14.55 -2.58 3.14
C ARG A 96 15.56 -3.56 3.73
N GLU A 97 15.53 -4.83 3.32
CA GLU A 97 16.49 -5.85 3.76
C GLU A 97 17.91 -5.52 3.29
N GLU A 98 18.08 -5.11 2.02
CA GLU A 98 19.36 -4.66 1.47
C GLU A 98 19.92 -3.45 2.23
N LEU A 99 19.09 -2.46 2.55
CA LEU A 99 19.49 -1.24 3.27
C LEU A 99 19.79 -1.47 4.76
N ASN A 100 19.20 -2.50 5.38
CA ASN A 100 19.50 -2.87 6.78
C ASN A 100 20.66 -3.87 6.90
N GLY A 101 20.94 -4.65 5.84
CA GLY A 101 21.99 -5.66 5.79
C GLY A 101 23.32 -5.17 5.20
N GLY A 102 23.37 -3.97 4.63
CA GLY A 102 24.58 -3.32 4.13
C GLY A 102 25.23 -2.42 5.17
N GLY A 103 26.08 -2.99 6.03
CA GLY A 103 27.06 -2.26 6.85
C GLY A 103 28.40 -2.14 6.12
#